data_AF-A0A9P7ERG6-F1
#
_entry.id   AF-A0A9P7ERG6-F1
#
_cell.length_a   1.000
_cell.length_b   1.000
_cell.length_c   1.000
_cell.angle_alpha   90.00
_cell.angle_beta   90.00
_cell.angle_gamma   90.00
#
_symmetry.space_group_name_H-M   'P 1'
#
loop_
_entity.id
_entity.type
_entity.pdbx_description
1 polymer ?
#
loop_
_entity_poly.entity_id
_entity_poly.type
_entity_poly.pdbx_seq_one_letter_code
_entity_poly.pdbx_strand_id
1 'polypeptide(L)'
;EMLPSGPHWKSQIIPTAHPTKSPIILYWCDPLECITSIFNHLLFHDHMDFTPRKVYTTVERLCHIYTEWMTGNDAWDMQSAIPSGTTLLGTILLSDKTNITALTGDHVAHPLLISLANIHMNM
;
A
#
# COMPACT_ATOMS: atom_id res chain seq x y z
N GLU A 1 2.35 26.14 9.43
CA GLU A 1 1.36 25.12 9.04
C GLU A 1 1.92 23.76 9.47
N MET A 2 1.23 23.04 10.37
CA MET A 2 1.69 21.72 10.82
C MET A 2 1.25 20.70 9.77
N LEU A 3 2.21 19.93 9.24
CA LEU A 3 1.89 18.75 8.43
C LEU A 3 0.94 17.84 9.23
N PRO A 4 -0.03 17.18 8.55
CA PRO A 4 -0.93 16.25 9.22
C PRO A 4 -0.12 15.19 9.97
N SER A 5 -0.57 14.84 11.18
CA SER A 5 0.07 13.80 11.97
C SER A 5 -0.03 12.46 11.23
N GLY A 6 1.08 11.73 11.14
CA GLY A 6 1.12 10.42 10.52
C GLY A 6 0.43 9.34 11.37
N PRO A 7 0.37 8.10 10.87
CA PRO A 7 -0.23 6.97 11.60
C PRO A 7 0.44 6.73 12.95
N HIS A 8 -0.36 6.41 13.97
CA HIS A 8 0.15 6.26 15.34
C HIS A 8 0.73 4.86 15.56
N TRP A 9 1.98 4.81 16.02
CA TRP A 9 2.63 3.56 16.41
C TRP A 9 2.09 3.03 17.73
N LYS A 10 1.78 1.73 17.72
CA LYS A 10 1.41 0.91 18.87
C LYS A 10 2.42 -0.22 19.00
N SER A 11 2.57 -0.75 20.21
CA SER A 11 3.42 -1.92 20.44
C SER A 11 2.80 -2.91 21.42
N GLN A 12 3.11 -4.19 21.24
CA GLN A 12 2.72 -5.25 22.16
C GLN A 12 3.72 -6.41 22.14
N ILE A 13 3.88 -7.08 23.27
CA ILE A 13 4.65 -8.32 23.34
C ILE A 13 3.78 -9.45 22.77
N ILE A 14 4.30 -10.20 21.81
CA ILE A 14 3.60 -11.36 21.23
C ILE A 14 4.03 -12.64 21.95
N PRO A 15 3.07 -13.47 22.40
CA PRO A 15 3.38 -14.79 22.96
C PRO A 15 3.91 -15.72 21.86
N THR A 16 5.00 -16.42 22.15
CA THR A 16 5.62 -17.37 21.24
C THR A 16 5.35 -18.81 21.70
N ALA A 17 5.17 -19.72 20.74
CA ALA A 17 5.00 -21.15 21.04
C ALA A 17 6.26 -21.77 21.70
N HIS A 18 7.42 -21.18 21.44
CA HIS A 18 8.71 -21.61 22.00
C HIS A 18 9.36 -20.47 22.77
N PRO A 19 10.10 -20.76 23.87
CA PRO A 19 10.84 -19.74 24.60
C PRO A 19 11.86 -19.05 23.71
N THR A 20 11.83 -17.72 23.70
CA THR A 20 12.82 -16.87 23.04
C THR A 20 13.78 -16.29 24.08
N LYS A 21 15.02 -15.96 23.66
CA LYS A 21 15.99 -15.32 24.56
C LYS A 21 15.53 -13.95 25.06
N SER A 22 14.77 -13.23 24.25
CA SER A 22 14.16 -11.95 24.55
C SER A 22 12.69 -11.94 24.08
N PRO A 23 11.81 -11.15 24.71
CA PRO A 23 10.42 -11.03 24.26
C PRO A 23 10.35 -10.52 22.82
N ILE A 24 9.47 -11.11 22.01
CA ILE A 24 9.17 -10.59 20.66
C ILE A 24 8.18 -9.43 20.81
N ILE A 25 8.53 -8.26 20.30
CA ILE A 25 7.68 -7.07 20.31
C ILE A 25 7.18 -6.81 18.89
N LEU A 26 5.86 -6.73 18.72
CA LEU A 26 5.24 -6.24 17.50
C LEU A 26 5.01 -4.75 17.61
N TYR A 27 5.50 -4.01 16.61
CA TYR A 27 5.19 -2.62 16.37
C TYR A 27 4.23 -2.53 15.19
N TRP A 28 3.15 -1.76 15.32
CA TRP A 28 2.13 -1.66 14.28
C TRP A 28 1.42 -0.31 14.32
N CYS A 29 0.88 0.11 13.19
CA CYS A 29 -0.06 1.24 13.07
C CYS A 29 -1.40 0.71 12.59
N ASP A 30 -2.49 1.46 12.83
CA ASP A 30 -3.78 1.13 12.23
C ASP A 30 -3.66 1.15 10.70
N PRO A 31 -3.98 0.05 9.98
CA PRO A 31 -3.83 -0.01 8.54
C PRO A 31 -4.72 1.01 7.81
N LEU A 32 -5.88 1.37 8.37
CA LEU A 32 -6.74 2.40 7.79
C LEU A 32 -6.13 3.80 7.98
N GLU A 33 -5.46 4.07 9.10
CA GLU A 33 -4.68 5.31 9.27
C GLU A 33 -3.54 5.37 8.25
N CYS A 34 -2.83 4.26 8.02
CA CYS A 34 -1.79 4.18 6.99
C CYS A 34 -2.33 4.45 5.58
N ILE A 35 -3.42 3.77 5.19
CA ILE A 35 -4.06 3.97 3.89
C ILE A 35 -4.52 5.43 3.74
N THR A 36 -5.17 5.98 4.77
CA THR A 36 -5.62 7.38 4.78
C THR A 36 -4.44 8.35 4.65
N SER A 37 -3.32 8.07 5.34
CA SER A 37 -2.12 8.89 5.26
C SER A 37 -1.48 8.84 3.87
N ILE A 38 -1.44 7.67 3.22
CA ILE A 38 -0.90 7.51 1.87
C ILE A 38 -1.82 8.22 0.86
N PHE A 39 -3.12 7.97 0.94
CA PHE A 39 -4.12 8.53 0.03
C PHE A 39 -4.16 10.07 0.06
N ASN A 40 -3.95 10.69 1.23
CA ASN A 40 -3.94 12.15 1.38
C ASN A 40 -2.54 12.78 1.25
N HIS A 41 -1.52 12.00 0.88
CA HIS A 41 -0.16 12.52 0.79
C HIS A 41 0.02 13.39 -0.46
N LEU A 42 0.48 14.63 -0.27
CA LEU A 42 0.61 15.63 -1.35
C LEU A 42 1.46 15.15 -2.55
N LEU A 43 2.46 14.31 -2.31
CA LEU A 43 3.30 13.72 -3.37
C LEU A 43 2.49 12.95 -4.42
N PHE A 44 1.37 12.34 -4.04
CA PHE A 44 0.58 11.48 -4.92
C PHE A 44 -0.64 12.18 -5.53
N HIS A 45 -0.87 13.47 -5.22
CA HIS A 45 -2.08 14.19 -5.61
C HIS A 45 -2.39 14.09 -7.11
N ASP A 46 -1.36 14.28 -7.95
CA ASP A 46 -1.48 14.25 -9.42
C ASP A 46 -1.12 12.89 -10.04
N HIS A 47 -0.81 11.89 -9.20
CA HIS A 47 -0.30 10.58 -9.60
C HIS A 47 -1.19 9.44 -9.10
N MET A 48 -2.48 9.69 -8.94
CA MET A 48 -3.46 8.68 -8.54
C MET A 48 -4.64 8.59 -9.49
N ASP A 49 -5.01 7.36 -9.85
CA ASP A 49 -6.26 7.07 -10.57
C ASP A 49 -7.40 6.88 -9.55
N PHE A 50 -8.49 7.63 -9.70
CA PHE A 50 -9.70 7.45 -8.87
C PHE A 50 -10.74 6.54 -9.51
N THR A 51 -10.53 6.16 -10.76
CA THR A 51 -11.41 5.27 -11.53
C THR A 51 -10.55 4.46 -12.50
N PRO A 52 -10.81 3.15 -12.67
CA PRO A 52 -10.09 2.33 -13.64
C PRO A 52 -10.22 2.88 -15.06
N ARG A 53 -9.18 2.70 -15.88
CA ARG A 53 -9.11 3.20 -17.25
C ARG A 53 -8.75 2.08 -18.20
N LYS A 54 -9.46 1.96 -19.33
CA LYS A 54 -9.10 1.00 -20.39
C LYS A 54 -8.23 1.70 -21.42
N VAL A 55 -7.02 1.19 -21.62
CA VAL A 55 -6.01 1.77 -22.50
C VAL A 55 -5.80 0.86 -23.70
N TYR A 56 -5.83 1.39 -24.91
CA TYR A 56 -5.67 0.56 -26.11
C TYR A 56 -4.53 1.07 -26.99
N THR A 57 -3.90 0.16 -27.73
CA THR A 57 -2.81 0.52 -28.66
C THR A 57 -3.27 1.38 -29.82
N THR A 58 -4.54 1.26 -30.24
CA THR A 58 -5.12 1.97 -31.37
C THR A 58 -6.57 2.39 -31.10
N VAL A 59 -7.10 3.25 -31.97
CA VAL A 59 -8.49 3.75 -31.88
C VAL A 59 -9.51 2.63 -32.08
N GLU A 60 -9.16 1.58 -32.83
CA GLU A 60 -9.99 0.40 -33.06
C GLU A 60 -10.09 -0.52 -31.82
N ARG A 61 -9.35 -0.20 -30.74
CA ARG A 61 -9.37 -0.92 -29.46
C ARG A 61 -9.09 -2.42 -29.56
N LEU A 62 -8.27 -2.81 -30.54
CA LEU A 62 -7.97 -4.21 -30.84
C LEU A 62 -7.08 -4.88 -29.77
N CYS A 63 -6.21 -4.11 -29.10
CA CYS A 63 -5.31 -4.62 -28.08
C CYS A 63 -5.39 -3.75 -26.82
N HIS A 64 -5.83 -4.35 -25.71
CA HIS A 64 -5.85 -3.72 -24.38
C HIS A 64 -4.43 -3.77 -23.78
N ILE A 65 -3.97 -2.63 -23.29
CA ILE A 65 -2.69 -2.46 -22.60
C ILE A 65 -2.92 -2.56 -21.08
N TYR A 66 -2.18 -3.47 -20.44
CA TYR A 66 -2.18 -3.68 -18.99
C TYR A 66 -0.82 -3.30 -18.39
N THR A 67 -0.65 -2.04 -18.00
CA THR A 67 0.61 -1.53 -17.42
C THR A 67 0.57 -1.46 -15.90
N GLU A 68 -0.61 -1.19 -15.34
CA GLU A 68 -0.83 -0.94 -13.91
C GLU A 68 -2.15 -1.58 -13.47
N TRP A 69 -2.36 -1.73 -12.16
CA TRP A 69 -3.59 -2.31 -11.61
C TRP A 69 -4.87 -1.62 -12.14
N MET A 70 -4.87 -0.29 -12.20
CA MET A 70 -6.02 0.49 -12.64
C MET A 70 -6.30 0.40 -14.15
N THR A 71 -5.42 -0.24 -14.91
CA THR A 71 -5.67 -0.63 -16.32
C THR A 71 -6.20 -2.05 -16.47
N GLY A 72 -6.29 -2.82 -15.37
CA GLY A 72 -6.80 -4.18 -15.34
C GLY A 72 -8.31 -4.27 -15.57
N ASN A 73 -8.76 -5.37 -16.18
CA ASN A 73 -10.19 -5.69 -16.21
C ASN A 73 -10.72 -5.95 -14.79
N ASP A 74 -9.93 -6.58 -13.93
CA ASP A 74 -10.34 -6.87 -12.55
C ASP A 74 -10.64 -5.59 -11.76
N ALA A 75 -9.81 -4.55 -11.90
CA ALA A 75 -10.08 -3.25 -11.29
C ALA A 75 -11.39 -2.64 -11.81
N TRP A 76 -11.63 -2.75 -13.12
CA TRP A 76 -12.87 -2.28 -13.75
C TRP A 76 -14.10 -3.01 -13.22
N ASP A 77 -14.05 -4.34 -13.16
CA ASP A 77 -15.16 -5.18 -12.75
C ASP A 77 -15.47 -4.97 -11.26
N MET A 78 -14.42 -4.87 -10.42
CA MET A 78 -14.57 -4.55 -8.99
C MET A 78 -15.14 -3.15 -8.77
N GLN A 79 -14.66 -2.13 -9.49
CA GLN A 79 -15.20 -0.76 -9.39
C GLN A 79 -16.66 -0.70 -9.85
N SER A 80 -17.04 -1.50 -10.85
CA SER A 80 -18.41 -1.56 -11.36
C SER A 80 -19.38 -2.24 -10.37
N ALA A 81 -18.85 -3.04 -9.44
CA ALA A 81 -19.63 -3.74 -8.42
C ALA A 81 -19.84 -2.93 -7.13
N ILE A 82 -19.15 -1.79 -6.96
CA ILE A 82 -19.30 -0.90 -5.79
C ILE A 82 -20.18 0.32 -6.11
N PRO A 83 -20.81 0.95 -5.09
CA PRO A 83 -21.76 2.05 -5.32
C PRO A 83 -21.16 3.26 -6.04
N SER A 84 -21.99 3.95 -6.82
CA SER A 84 -21.62 5.21 -7.46
C SER A 84 -21.13 6.23 -6.43
N GLY A 85 -20.04 6.95 -6.76
CA GLY A 85 -19.40 7.91 -5.87
C GLY A 85 -18.35 7.30 -4.93
N THR A 86 -18.10 5.99 -5.01
CA THR A 86 -17.01 5.33 -4.30
C THR A 86 -15.83 5.03 -5.23
N THR A 87 -14.62 4.99 -4.69
CA THR A 87 -13.39 4.62 -5.41
C THR A 87 -12.83 3.34 -4.81
N LEU A 88 -12.51 2.38 -5.67
CA LEU A 88 -11.77 1.18 -5.32
C LEU A 88 -10.33 1.56 -4.91
N LEU A 89 -9.93 1.21 -3.68
CA LEU A 89 -8.57 1.36 -3.20
C LEU A 89 -7.89 0.00 -3.12
N GLY A 90 -7.26 -0.41 -4.23
CA GLY A 90 -6.39 -1.60 -4.21
C GLY A 90 -5.24 -1.36 -3.23
N THR A 91 -5.04 -2.26 -2.28
CA THR A 91 -3.97 -2.16 -1.27
C THR A 91 -2.96 -3.26 -1.50
N ILE A 92 -1.69 -2.89 -1.66
CA ILE A 92 -0.57 -3.82 -1.86
C ILE A 92 0.15 -3.98 -0.53
N LEU A 93 0.33 -5.23 -0.10
CA LEU A 93 1.08 -5.58 1.11
C LEU A 93 2.29 -6.42 0.73
N LEU A 94 3.46 -6.03 1.24
CA LEU A 94 4.72 -6.73 1.03
C LEU A 94 5.44 -6.92 2.36
N SER A 95 6.08 -8.06 2.58
CA SER A 95 6.96 -8.25 3.73
C SER A 95 8.25 -8.90 3.28
N ASP A 96 9.37 -8.38 3.78
CA ASP A 96 10.69 -8.93 3.54
C ASP A 96 11.59 -8.73 4.76
N LYS A 97 12.67 -9.51 4.85
CA LYS A 97 13.71 -9.37 5.86
C LYS A 97 14.53 -8.11 5.58
N THR A 98 14.45 -7.11 6.44
CA THR A 98 15.22 -5.86 6.31
C THR A 98 16.23 -5.73 7.45
N ASN A 99 17.50 -5.51 7.10
CA ASN A 99 18.52 -5.14 8.08
C ASN A 99 18.34 -3.68 8.47
N ILE A 100 18.03 -3.40 9.74
CA ILE A 100 17.77 -2.05 10.25
C ILE A 100 19.09 -1.30 10.50
N THR A 101 20.16 -2.00 10.91
CA THR A 101 21.48 -1.40 11.14
C THR A 101 22.57 -2.32 10.60
N ALA A 102 23.36 -1.82 9.65
CA ALA A 102 24.46 -2.58 9.03
C ALA A 102 25.79 -2.48 9.81
N LEU A 103 25.92 -1.56 10.79
CA LEU A 103 27.21 -1.23 11.42
C LEU A 103 27.23 -1.29 12.96
N THR A 104 26.08 -1.48 13.63
CA THR A 104 26.01 -1.31 15.11
C THR A 104 25.11 -2.30 15.84
N GLY A 105 24.85 -3.48 15.28
CA GLY A 105 24.23 -4.56 16.06
C GLY A 105 23.39 -5.60 15.32
N ASP A 106 23.52 -5.74 13.99
CA ASP A 106 22.84 -6.78 13.19
C ASP A 106 21.34 -6.94 13.50
N HIS A 107 20.66 -5.84 13.76
CA HIS A 107 19.23 -5.88 14.04
C HIS A 107 18.47 -6.07 12.74
N VAL A 108 17.67 -7.13 12.68
CA VAL A 108 16.81 -7.45 11.56
C VAL A 108 15.36 -7.26 11.98
N ALA A 109 14.57 -6.64 11.13
CA ALA A 109 13.12 -6.70 11.20
C ALA A 109 12.53 -7.31 9.94
N HIS A 110 11.27 -7.72 10.06
CA HIS A 110 10.44 -8.11 8.93
C HIS A 110 9.30 -7.10 8.84
N PRO A 111 9.52 -5.90 8.27
CA PRO A 111 8.45 -4.93 8.11
C PRO A 111 7.34 -5.49 7.21
N LEU A 112 6.12 -5.01 7.46
CA LEU A 112 5.02 -5.06 6.50
C LEU A 112 4.96 -3.69 5.83
N LEU A 113 5.25 -3.64 4.55
CA LEU A 113 5.13 -2.47 3.68
C LEU A 113 3.72 -2.43 3.10
N ILE A 114 3.17 -1.22 2.99
CA ILE A 114 1.84 -0.95 2.46
C ILE A 114 1.93 0.11 1.37
N SER A 115 1.23 -0.11 0.26
CA SER A 115 1.07 0.85 -0.84
C SER A 115 -0.34 0.77 -1.42
N LEU A 116 -0.72 1.75 -2.22
CA LEU A 116 -1.99 1.75 -2.96
C LEU A 116 -1.74 1.46 -4.44
N ALA A 117 -2.52 0.54 -4.98
CA ALA A 117 -2.42 0.07 -6.36
C ALA A 117 -2.92 1.10 -7.38
N ASN A 118 -3.55 2.17 -6.92
CA ASN A 118 -4.01 3.27 -7.77
C ASN A 118 -3.02 4.43 -7.84
N ILE A 119 -1.85 4.34 -7.19
CA ILE A 119 -0.74 5.27 -7.39
C ILE A 119 0.04 4.85 -8.64
N HIS A 120 0.34 5.80 -9.52
CA HIS A 120 1.11 5.57 -10.73
C HIS A 120 2.54 5.13 -10.39
N MET A 121 3.05 4.17 -11.16
CA MET A 121 4.40 3.64 -10.95
C MET A 121 5.49 4.68 -11.28
N ASN A 122 5.21 5.56 -12.25
CA ASN A 122 6.08 6.66 -12.64
C ASN A 122 5.53 7.97 -12.08
N MET A 123 6.00 8.35 -10.90
CA MET A 123 5.92 9.73 -10.41
C MET A 123 6.92 10.62 -11.14
#